data_AF-A0A8S3QZF9-F1
#
_entry.id   AF-A0A8S3QZF9-F1
#
_cell.length_a   1.000
_cell.length_b   1.000
_cell.length_c   1.000
_cell.angle_alpha   90.00
_cell.angle_beta   90.00
_cell.angle_gamma   90.00
#
_symmetry.space_group_name_H-M   'P 1'
#
loop_
_entity.id
_entity.type
_entity.pdbx_description
1 polymer ?
#
loop_
_entity_poly.entity_id
_entity_poly.type
_entity_poly.pdbx_seq_one_letter_code
_entity_poly.pdbx_strand_id
1 'polypeptide(L)'
;MWHDQIIAKSDNISKNVKKCLSNKFMLNWSNNVMNSAKCLNYRIYKSDFCFEKYLSLLPSDLRMYLCKFRCLSNKLPIETGRFFNIDRTERHCNLCNANELGDEFHYLFKCTFFNNVRAKFLPLDICKNPNVLKFKELMNTSDLFTLTGIAKFCKNNYGTIHAFKVATDIIILNYIFLDKANSFVYIDINNDNNLLSKIHWFTVI
;
A
#
# COMPACT_ATOMS: atom_id res chain seq x y z
N MET A 1 20.88 4.36 49.90
CA MET A 1 19.77 3.59 49.26
C MET A 1 18.68 4.52 48.73
N TRP A 2 18.97 5.38 47.73
CA TRP A 2 17.96 6.27 47.12
C TRP A 2 18.22 6.57 45.62
N HIS A 3 19.18 5.89 44.99
CA HIS A 3 19.50 6.14 43.57
C HIS A 3 18.73 5.21 42.60
N ASP A 4 18.16 4.10 43.09
CA ASP A 4 17.56 3.08 42.22
C ASP A 4 16.09 3.35 41.83
N GLN A 5 15.40 4.28 42.49
CA GLN A 5 13.98 4.56 42.21
C GLN A 5 13.75 5.50 41.02
N ILE A 6 14.74 6.33 40.65
CA ILE A 6 14.59 7.35 39.60
C ILE A 6 14.72 6.74 38.20
N ILE A 7 15.64 5.78 38.03
CA ILE A 7 15.94 5.14 36.74
C ILE A 7 14.77 4.25 36.26
N ALA A 8 14.15 3.50 37.17
CA ALA A 8 12.97 2.69 36.83
C ALA A 8 11.75 3.54 36.44
N LYS A 9 11.64 4.77 36.98
CA LYS A 9 10.53 5.70 36.71
C LYS A 9 10.71 6.39 35.36
N SER A 10 11.94 6.75 34.97
CA SER A 10 12.22 7.33 33.65
C SER A 10 12.00 6.34 32.50
N ASP A 11 12.38 5.07 32.68
CA ASP A 11 12.12 4.03 31.69
C ASP A 11 10.63 3.76 31.51
N ASN A 12 9.87 3.82 32.60
CA ASN A 12 8.41 3.69 32.55
C ASN A 12 7.75 4.88 31.85
N ILE A 13 8.22 6.11 32.08
CA ILE A 13 7.73 7.31 31.38
C ILE A 13 8.04 7.22 29.88
N SER A 14 9.26 6.86 29.49
CA SER A 14 9.63 6.68 28.08
C SER A 14 8.78 5.63 27.38
N LYS A 15 8.55 4.47 28.02
CA LYS A 15 7.65 3.41 27.53
C LYS A 15 6.22 3.91 27.37
N ASN A 16 5.71 4.67 28.35
CA ASN A 16 4.36 5.24 28.30
C ASN A 16 4.20 6.30 27.20
N VAL A 17 5.18 7.19 27.04
CA VAL A 17 5.19 8.19 25.95
C VAL A 17 5.21 7.49 24.59
N LYS A 18 6.10 6.51 24.39
CA LYS A 18 6.13 5.71 23.15
C LYS A 18 4.78 5.04 22.87
N LYS A 19 4.19 4.39 23.87
CA LYS A 19 2.88 3.75 23.74
C LYS A 19 1.78 4.75 23.37
N CYS A 20 1.73 5.90 24.04
CA CYS A 20 0.75 6.94 23.75
C CYS A 20 0.90 7.51 22.33
N LEU A 21 2.12 7.80 21.89
CA LEU A 21 2.40 8.29 20.54
C LEU A 21 2.02 7.25 19.48
N SER A 22 2.39 5.99 19.68
CA SER A 22 2.00 4.89 18.79
C SER A 22 0.47 4.76 18.72
N ASN A 23 -0.23 4.76 19.86
CA ASN A 23 -1.69 4.67 19.87
C ASN A 23 -2.35 5.84 19.13
N LYS A 24 -1.87 7.08 19.36
CA LYS A 24 -2.38 8.27 18.67
C LYS A 24 -2.15 8.18 17.17
N PHE A 25 -0.98 7.70 16.75
CA PHE A 25 -0.67 7.48 15.34
C PHE A 25 -1.61 6.45 14.70
N MET A 26 -1.79 5.28 15.34
CA MET A 26 -2.65 4.20 14.85
C MET A 26 -4.12 4.65 14.72
N LEU A 27 -4.62 5.38 15.72
CA LEU A 27 -5.96 5.97 15.69
C LEU A 27 -6.11 6.97 14.54
N ASN A 28 -5.13 7.86 14.38
CA ASN A 28 -5.16 8.85 13.30
C ASN A 28 -5.10 8.19 11.91
N TRP A 29 -4.24 7.18 11.74
CA TRP A 29 -4.17 6.40 10.52
C TRP A 29 -5.51 5.72 10.21
N SER A 30 -6.11 5.03 11.20
CA SER A 30 -7.39 4.35 11.03
C SER A 30 -8.50 5.35 10.64
N ASN A 31 -8.57 6.49 11.33
CA ASN A 31 -9.52 7.56 11.00
C ASN A 31 -9.33 8.08 9.57
N ASN A 32 -8.09 8.30 9.13
CA ASN A 32 -7.80 8.74 7.77
C ASN A 32 -8.23 7.70 6.73
N VAL A 33 -7.93 6.43 6.96
CA VAL A 33 -8.31 5.33 6.06
C VAL A 33 -9.83 5.18 5.98
N MET A 34 -10.53 5.27 7.11
CA MET A 34 -11.98 5.09 7.19
C MET A 34 -12.78 6.28 6.64
N ASN A 35 -12.25 7.49 6.72
CA ASN A 35 -12.95 8.68 6.22
C ASN A 35 -12.55 9.08 4.80
N SER A 36 -11.45 8.53 4.27
CA SER A 36 -10.97 8.87 2.93
C SER A 36 -11.68 8.06 1.83
N ALA A 37 -12.33 8.77 0.90
CA ALA A 37 -12.87 8.19 -0.33
C ALA A 37 -11.80 7.56 -1.23
N LYS A 38 -10.52 7.97 -1.07
CA LYS A 38 -9.38 7.33 -1.76
C LYS A 38 -9.18 5.90 -1.25
N CYS A 39 -9.32 5.68 0.06
CA CYS A 39 -8.99 4.41 0.69
C CYS A 39 -10.13 3.37 0.66
N LEU A 40 -11.12 3.49 -0.23
CA LEU A 40 -12.27 2.58 -0.26
C LEU A 40 -11.88 1.12 -0.56
N ASN A 41 -10.99 0.89 -1.53
CA ASN A 41 -10.48 -0.46 -1.78
C ASN A 41 -9.38 -0.84 -0.80
N TYR A 42 -8.52 0.11 -0.42
CA TYR A 42 -7.42 -0.12 0.51
C TYR A 42 -7.88 -0.65 1.88
N ARG A 43 -8.95 -0.09 2.45
CA ARG A 43 -9.49 -0.50 3.76
C ARG A 43 -10.09 -1.91 3.76
N ILE A 44 -10.40 -2.48 2.59
CA ILE A 44 -10.95 -3.85 2.49
C ILE A 44 -9.90 -4.85 2.98
N TYR A 45 -8.65 -4.67 2.57
CA TYR A 45 -7.56 -5.58 2.91
C TYR A 45 -6.63 -5.04 3.99
N LYS A 46 -6.48 -3.72 4.14
CA LYS A 46 -5.65 -3.15 5.20
C LYS A 46 -6.48 -2.84 6.45
N SER A 47 -6.68 -3.84 7.31
CA SER A 47 -7.31 -3.65 8.63
C SER A 47 -6.37 -3.05 9.66
N ASP A 48 -5.09 -3.43 9.61
CA ASP A 48 -4.12 -3.11 10.64
C ASP A 48 -2.90 -2.43 10.03
N PHE A 49 -2.40 -1.41 10.73
CA PHE A 49 -1.13 -0.78 10.37
C PHE A 49 0.03 -1.64 10.89
N CYS A 50 0.63 -2.36 9.96
CA CYS A 50 1.74 -3.28 10.19
C CYS A 50 2.57 -3.42 8.92
N PHE A 51 3.81 -3.90 9.08
CA PHE A 51 4.68 -4.22 7.96
C PHE A 51 4.06 -5.31 7.08
N GLU A 52 4.04 -5.06 5.78
CA GLU A 52 3.40 -5.93 4.80
C GLU A 52 4.32 -7.07 4.37
N LYS A 53 3.87 -8.32 4.53
CA LYS A 53 4.68 -9.52 4.22
C LYS A 53 5.21 -9.53 2.78
N TYR A 54 4.44 -9.02 1.82
CA TYR A 54 4.89 -8.99 0.43
C TYR A 54 6.14 -8.13 0.21
N LEU A 55 6.42 -7.18 1.10
CA LEU A 55 7.60 -6.32 1.01
C LEU A 55 8.90 -7.08 1.31
N SER A 56 8.85 -8.17 2.06
CA SER A 56 10.01 -9.04 2.31
C SER A 56 10.04 -10.25 1.39
N LEU A 57 8.87 -10.75 0.94
CA LEU A 57 8.78 -11.97 0.13
C LEU A 57 9.06 -11.76 -1.36
N LEU A 58 8.78 -10.57 -1.91
CA LEU A 58 8.96 -10.31 -3.35
C LEU A 58 10.31 -9.65 -3.69
N PRO A 59 10.89 -9.96 -4.86
CA PRO A 59 12.04 -9.24 -5.38
C PRO A 59 11.69 -7.76 -5.62
N SER A 60 12.70 -6.89 -5.60
CA SER A 60 12.54 -5.42 -5.69
C SER A 60 11.73 -4.96 -6.89
N ASP A 61 11.95 -5.59 -8.06
CA ASP A 61 11.31 -5.24 -9.31
C ASP A 61 9.79 -5.51 -9.25
N LEU A 62 9.35 -6.65 -8.72
CA LEU A 62 7.95 -7.02 -8.57
C LEU A 62 7.25 -6.29 -7.43
N ARG A 63 7.94 -6.17 -6.29
CA ARG A 63 7.45 -5.52 -5.06
C ARG A 63 6.98 -4.10 -5.31
N MET A 64 7.71 -3.33 -6.12
CA MET A 64 7.34 -1.95 -6.45
C MET A 64 5.97 -1.88 -7.15
N TYR A 65 5.70 -2.77 -8.09
CA TYR A 65 4.44 -2.76 -8.85
C TYR A 65 3.25 -3.15 -7.99
N LEU A 66 3.40 -4.15 -7.12
CA LEU A 66 2.37 -4.53 -6.17
C LEU A 66 2.12 -3.42 -5.15
N CYS A 67 3.18 -2.79 -4.64
CA CYS A 67 3.07 -1.63 -3.75
C CYS A 67 2.28 -0.49 -4.40
N LYS A 68 2.64 -0.09 -5.63
CA LYS A 68 1.91 0.94 -6.36
C LYS A 68 0.44 0.57 -6.60
N PHE A 69 0.17 -0.72 -6.87
CA PHE A 69 -1.18 -1.21 -7.10
C PHE A 69 -2.04 -1.12 -5.83
N ARG A 70 -1.52 -1.56 -4.68
CA ARG A 70 -2.20 -1.43 -3.38
C ARG A 70 -2.40 0.03 -2.96
N CYS A 71 -1.42 0.87 -3.26
CA CYS A 71 -1.34 2.21 -2.71
C CYS A 71 -2.00 3.28 -3.58
N LEU A 72 -2.79 2.89 -4.59
CA LEU A 72 -3.40 3.81 -5.56
C LEU A 72 -2.38 4.76 -6.20
N SER A 73 -1.13 4.32 -6.32
CA SER A 73 -0.05 5.06 -6.98
C SER A 73 0.07 4.57 -8.43
N ASN A 74 -1.08 4.37 -9.05
CA ASN A 74 -1.23 3.79 -10.37
C ASN A 74 -2.13 4.68 -11.23
N LYS A 75 -2.21 4.37 -12.52
CA LYS A 75 -2.95 5.18 -13.49
C LYS A 75 -4.34 4.62 -13.76
N LEU A 76 -4.93 4.00 -12.75
CA LEU A 76 -6.30 3.51 -12.87
C LEU A 76 -7.26 4.69 -13.01
N PRO A 77 -8.33 4.57 -13.82
CA PRO A 77 -9.36 5.60 -13.97
C PRO A 77 -9.87 6.15 -12.63
N ILE A 78 -9.97 5.29 -11.60
CA ILE A 78 -10.41 5.70 -10.26
C ILE A 78 -9.54 6.80 -9.63
N GLU A 79 -8.23 6.78 -9.90
CA GLU A 79 -7.24 7.72 -9.39
C GLU A 79 -6.99 8.86 -10.39
N THR A 80 -6.86 8.57 -11.68
CA THR A 80 -6.67 9.64 -12.68
C THR A 80 -7.89 10.56 -12.75
N GLY A 81 -9.10 10.02 -12.75
CA GLY A 81 -10.33 10.82 -12.72
C GLY A 81 -10.47 11.66 -11.44
N ARG A 82 -9.85 11.24 -10.32
CA ARG A 82 -9.78 12.06 -9.10
C ARG A 82 -9.01 13.36 -9.33
N PHE A 83 -7.87 13.29 -10.02
CA PHE A 83 -7.07 14.48 -10.33
C PHE A 83 -7.78 15.44 -11.29
N PHE A 84 -8.63 14.92 -12.18
CA PHE A 84 -9.44 15.72 -13.08
C PHE A 84 -10.82 16.10 -12.51
N ASN A 85 -11.07 15.85 -11.22
CA ASN A 85 -12.33 16.14 -10.55
C ASN A 85 -13.57 15.52 -11.23
N ILE A 86 -13.40 14.35 -11.86
CA ILE A 86 -14.48 13.55 -12.43
C ILE A 86 -15.22 12.85 -11.28
N ASP A 87 -16.55 12.82 -11.31
CA ASP A 87 -17.32 12.10 -10.28
C ASP A 87 -16.90 10.63 -10.21
N ARG A 88 -16.90 10.04 -9.01
CA ARG A 88 -16.49 8.64 -8.83
C ARG A 88 -17.27 7.71 -9.76
N THR A 89 -18.59 7.85 -9.89
CA THR A 89 -19.41 6.95 -10.72
C THR A 89 -19.01 6.98 -12.18
N GLU A 90 -18.46 8.10 -12.65
CA GLU A 90 -18.06 8.31 -14.03
C GLU A 90 -16.63 7.83 -14.35
N ARG A 91 -15.87 7.34 -13.35
CA ARG A 91 -14.47 6.88 -13.52
C ARG A 91 -14.41 5.45 -14.05
N HIS A 92 -15.00 5.24 -15.21
CA HIS A 92 -15.14 3.94 -15.84
C HIS A 92 -13.80 3.37 -16.36
N CYS A 93 -13.76 2.06 -16.53
CA CYS A 93 -12.66 1.38 -17.20
C CYS A 93 -12.71 1.62 -18.72
N ASN A 94 -11.70 2.28 -19.26
CA ASN A 94 -11.63 2.58 -20.70
C ASN A 94 -11.08 1.41 -21.55
N LEU A 95 -10.70 0.30 -20.91
CA LEU A 95 -10.08 -0.85 -21.58
C LEU A 95 -11.10 -1.94 -21.93
N CYS A 96 -12.31 -1.87 -21.38
CA CYS A 96 -13.36 -2.85 -21.63
C CYS A 96 -14.72 -2.18 -21.78
N ASN A 97 -15.67 -2.88 -22.39
CA ASN A 97 -17.02 -2.36 -22.65
C ASN A 97 -18.01 -2.66 -21.52
N ALA A 98 -17.53 -2.97 -20.31
CA ALA A 98 -18.39 -3.34 -19.18
C ALA A 98 -19.07 -2.13 -18.52
N ASN A 99 -18.64 -0.90 -18.85
CA ASN A 99 -19.09 0.34 -18.21
C ASN A 99 -19.07 0.26 -16.68
N GLU A 100 -18.04 -0.37 -16.13
CA GLU A 100 -17.81 -0.48 -14.68
C GLU A 100 -16.70 0.47 -14.26
N LEU A 101 -16.67 0.81 -12.97
CA LEU A 101 -15.59 1.54 -12.32
C LEU A 101 -14.22 0.94 -12.65
N GLY A 102 -13.30 1.77 -13.14
CA GLY A 102 -11.92 1.39 -13.44
C GLY A 102 -11.04 1.39 -12.20
N ASP A 103 -11.32 0.52 -11.26
CA ASP A 103 -10.58 0.37 -10.00
C ASP A 103 -9.78 -0.95 -9.92
N GLU A 104 -9.09 -1.17 -8.81
CA GLU A 104 -8.26 -2.36 -8.59
C GLU A 104 -9.07 -3.65 -8.67
N PHE A 105 -10.28 -3.63 -8.10
CA PHE A 105 -11.16 -4.80 -8.08
C PHE A 105 -11.58 -5.17 -9.50
N HIS A 106 -12.05 -4.20 -10.29
CA HIS A 106 -12.44 -4.43 -11.67
C HIS A 106 -11.26 -4.96 -12.50
N TYR A 107 -10.08 -4.35 -12.39
CA TYR A 107 -8.90 -4.80 -13.13
C TYR A 107 -8.50 -6.24 -12.77
N LEU A 108 -8.51 -6.56 -11.48
CA LEU A 108 -8.05 -7.84 -10.97
C LEU A 108 -9.02 -9.00 -11.21
N PHE A 109 -10.31 -8.74 -11.36
CA PHE A 109 -11.33 -9.78 -11.45
C PHE A 109 -12.22 -9.75 -12.68
N LYS A 110 -12.58 -8.56 -13.20
CA LYS A 110 -13.71 -8.41 -14.12
C LYS A 110 -13.33 -7.94 -15.51
N CYS A 111 -12.38 -7.00 -15.61
CA CYS A 111 -12.03 -6.32 -16.86
C CYS A 111 -11.66 -7.32 -17.97
N THR A 112 -12.45 -7.40 -19.04
CA THR A 112 -12.28 -8.42 -20.09
C THR A 112 -10.96 -8.27 -20.85
N PHE A 113 -10.42 -7.06 -20.96
CA PHE A 113 -9.10 -6.78 -21.55
C PHE A 113 -7.98 -7.61 -20.90
N PHE A 114 -8.06 -7.80 -19.58
CA PHE A 114 -7.04 -8.51 -18.83
C PHE A 114 -7.31 -10.02 -18.72
N ASN A 115 -8.31 -10.59 -19.41
CA ASN A 115 -8.61 -12.03 -19.33
C ASN A 115 -7.37 -12.92 -19.57
N ASN A 116 -6.64 -12.65 -20.65
CA ASN A 116 -5.44 -13.43 -21.00
C ASN A 116 -4.32 -13.25 -19.98
N VAL A 117 -4.14 -12.02 -19.49
CA VAL A 117 -3.11 -11.69 -18.49
C VAL A 117 -3.43 -12.34 -17.15
N ARG A 118 -4.70 -12.34 -16.74
CA ARG A 118 -5.17 -13.04 -15.53
C ARG A 118 -4.99 -14.54 -15.67
N ALA A 119 -5.43 -15.14 -16.78
CA ALA A 119 -5.25 -16.58 -17.02
C ALA A 119 -3.76 -16.99 -17.02
N LYS A 120 -2.86 -16.09 -17.41
CA LYS A 120 -1.41 -16.33 -17.42
C LYS A 120 -0.77 -16.27 -16.03
N PHE A 121 -1.21 -15.35 -15.17
CA PHE A 121 -0.51 -15.06 -13.91
C PHE A 121 -1.28 -15.38 -12.63
N LEU A 122 -2.61 -15.51 -12.71
CA LEU A 122 -3.48 -15.76 -11.56
C LEU A 122 -4.13 -17.14 -11.68
N PRO A 123 -4.29 -17.87 -10.56
CA PRO A 123 -5.10 -19.09 -10.54
C PRO A 123 -6.52 -18.84 -11.03
N LEU A 124 -7.05 -19.74 -11.88
CA LEU A 124 -8.35 -19.59 -12.52
C LEU A 124 -9.51 -19.48 -11.52
N ASP A 125 -9.42 -20.17 -10.37
CA ASP A 125 -10.47 -20.20 -9.35
C ASP A 125 -10.65 -18.89 -8.59
N ILE A 126 -9.62 -18.04 -8.60
CA ILE A 126 -9.64 -16.72 -7.97
C ILE A 126 -10.57 -15.79 -8.77
N CYS A 127 -10.63 -15.95 -10.10
CA CYS A 127 -11.45 -15.11 -10.97
C CYS A 127 -12.94 -15.54 -11.01
N LYS A 128 -13.27 -16.76 -10.57
CA LYS A 128 -14.66 -17.24 -10.51
C LYS A 128 -15.41 -16.54 -9.38
N ASN A 129 -16.63 -16.06 -9.62
CA ASN A 129 -17.50 -15.43 -8.60
C ASN A 129 -16.77 -14.38 -7.74
N PRO A 130 -16.27 -13.29 -8.37
CA PRO A 130 -15.46 -12.30 -7.68
C PRO A 130 -16.27 -11.58 -6.61
N ASN A 131 -15.68 -11.44 -5.43
CA ASN A 131 -16.30 -10.78 -4.30
C ASN A 131 -15.26 -10.12 -3.39
N VAL A 132 -15.74 -9.28 -2.47
CA VAL A 132 -14.91 -8.48 -1.58
C VAL A 132 -14.03 -9.33 -0.65
N LEU A 133 -14.52 -10.50 -0.21
CA LEU A 133 -13.74 -11.42 0.64
C LEU A 133 -12.57 -12.02 -0.13
N LYS A 134 -12.80 -12.51 -1.36
CA LYS A 134 -11.73 -12.98 -2.25
C LYS A 134 -10.70 -11.88 -2.53
N PHE A 135 -11.15 -10.65 -2.73
CA PHE A 135 -10.23 -9.51 -2.91
C PHE A 135 -9.37 -9.28 -1.66
N LYS A 136 -9.98 -9.31 -0.47
CA LYS A 136 -9.28 -9.21 0.81
C LYS A 136 -8.22 -10.30 0.98
N GLU A 137 -8.60 -11.55 0.76
CA GLU A 137 -7.73 -12.72 0.87
C GLU A 137 -6.56 -12.63 -0.11
N LEU A 138 -6.85 -12.32 -1.37
CA LEU A 138 -5.85 -12.23 -2.42
C LEU A 138 -4.83 -11.14 -2.14
N MET A 139 -5.28 -9.97 -1.70
CA MET A 139 -4.37 -8.87 -1.37
C MET A 139 -3.53 -9.23 -0.15
N ASN A 140 -4.03 -9.96 0.84
CA ASN A 140 -3.27 -10.32 2.04
C ASN A 140 -2.59 -11.69 1.98
N THR A 141 -2.51 -12.32 0.81
CA THR A 141 -1.91 -13.64 0.67
C THR A 141 -0.42 -13.63 1.03
N SER A 142 0.01 -14.68 1.72
CA SER A 142 1.43 -15.00 1.92
C SER A 142 1.91 -16.16 1.06
N ASP A 143 1.03 -16.75 0.24
CA ASP A 143 1.42 -17.76 -0.73
C ASP A 143 2.29 -17.12 -1.82
N LEU A 144 3.55 -17.53 -1.90
CA LEU A 144 4.53 -16.91 -2.78
C LEU A 144 4.16 -17.04 -4.27
N PHE A 145 3.51 -18.16 -4.66
CA PHE A 145 3.09 -18.38 -6.03
C PHE A 145 2.02 -17.36 -6.44
N THR A 146 0.94 -17.28 -5.67
CA THR A 146 -0.16 -16.32 -5.88
C THR A 146 0.35 -14.89 -5.80
N LEU A 147 1.17 -14.58 -4.78
CA LEU A 147 1.73 -13.25 -4.58
C LEU A 147 2.59 -12.79 -5.77
N THR A 148 3.45 -13.68 -6.27
CA THR A 148 4.27 -13.44 -7.46
C THR A 148 3.40 -13.26 -8.70
N GLY A 149 2.32 -14.04 -8.82
CA GLY A 149 1.31 -13.91 -9.86
C GLY A 149 0.67 -12.53 -9.89
N ILE A 150 0.18 -12.03 -8.75
CA ILE A 150 -0.40 -10.69 -8.62
C ILE A 150 0.64 -9.64 -9.00
N ALA A 151 1.87 -9.74 -8.49
CA ALA A 151 2.90 -8.74 -8.79
C ALA A 151 3.28 -8.71 -10.29
N LYS A 152 3.34 -9.87 -10.95
CA LYS A 152 3.54 -9.98 -12.41
C LYS A 152 2.36 -9.40 -13.19
N PHE A 153 1.14 -9.68 -12.76
CA PHE A 153 -0.08 -9.06 -13.29
C PHE A 153 0.00 -7.53 -13.19
N CYS A 154 0.32 -7.00 -12.01
CA CYS A 154 0.51 -5.58 -11.80
C CYS A 154 1.57 -5.02 -12.76
N LYS A 155 2.75 -5.63 -12.81
CA LYS A 155 3.86 -5.22 -13.72
C LYS A 155 3.41 -5.13 -15.19
N ASN A 156 2.64 -6.12 -15.66
CA ASN A 156 2.10 -6.12 -17.03
C ASN A 156 1.11 -4.96 -17.26
N ASN A 157 0.29 -4.63 -16.26
CA ASN A 157 -0.66 -3.52 -16.35
C ASN A 157 0.06 -2.16 -16.43
N TYR A 158 1.18 -1.97 -15.72
CA TYR A 158 1.96 -0.73 -15.86
C TYR A 158 2.63 -0.61 -17.24
N GLY A 159 3.09 -1.72 -17.81
CA GLY A 159 3.69 -1.75 -19.15
C GLY A 159 2.69 -1.47 -20.28
N THR A 160 1.39 -1.67 -20.05
CA THR A 160 0.33 -1.34 -21.02
C THR A 160 -0.24 0.07 -20.83
N ILE A 161 0.06 0.73 -19.70
CA ILE A 161 -0.36 2.11 -19.37
C ILE A 161 0.87 3.05 -19.36
N HIS A 162 1.63 3.13 -20.47
CA HIS A 162 2.68 4.15 -20.68
C HIS A 162 2.06 5.36 -21.43
N ALA A 163 2.40 6.64 -21.26
CA ALA A 163 3.42 7.36 -20.50
C ALA A 163 2.83 8.74 -20.14
N PHE A 164 2.95 9.17 -18.87
CA PHE A 164 2.65 10.53 -18.40
C PHE A 164 3.23 10.61 -17.00
N LYS A 165 4.09 11.61 -16.77
CA LYS A 165 4.83 11.84 -15.54
C LYS A 165 3.88 12.60 -14.61
N VAL A 166 3.16 11.88 -13.74
CA VAL A 166 2.32 12.51 -12.71
C VAL A 166 3.08 12.37 -11.40
N ALA A 167 3.43 13.50 -10.80
CA ALA A 167 3.96 13.57 -9.45
C ALA A 167 2.92 12.94 -8.50
N THR A 168 3.15 11.70 -8.11
CA THR A 168 2.27 10.95 -7.21
C THR A 168 2.27 11.62 -5.85
N ASP A 169 1.10 12.08 -5.43
CA ASP A 169 0.83 12.64 -4.11
C ASP A 169 1.68 11.96 -3.00
N ILE A 170 2.52 12.80 -2.40
CA ILE A 170 3.54 12.55 -1.38
C ILE A 170 3.01 11.80 -0.14
N ILE A 171 1.70 11.74 0.08
CA ILE A 171 1.10 11.27 1.33
C ILE A 171 1.27 9.75 1.53
N ILE A 172 0.92 8.90 0.54
CA ILE A 172 0.96 7.44 0.74
C ILE A 172 2.40 6.90 0.64
N LEU A 173 3.23 7.49 -0.23
CA LEU A 173 4.66 7.19 -0.24
C LEU A 173 5.31 7.64 1.06
N ASN A 174 4.95 8.80 1.64
CA ASN A 174 5.43 9.19 2.96
C ASN A 174 5.01 8.19 4.04
N TYR A 175 3.80 7.62 4.04
CA TYR A 175 3.43 6.60 5.03
C TYR A 175 4.22 5.29 4.89
N ILE A 176 4.53 4.87 3.66
CA ILE A 176 5.34 3.66 3.39
C ILE A 176 6.84 3.91 3.63
N PHE A 177 7.32 5.12 3.31
CA PHE A 177 8.68 5.55 3.64
C PHE A 177 8.84 5.86 5.13
N LEU A 178 7.80 6.31 5.83
CA LEU A 178 7.74 6.40 7.29
C LEU A 178 7.74 5.01 7.92
N ASP A 179 7.09 4.01 7.31
CA ASP A 179 7.21 2.61 7.73
C ASP A 179 8.63 2.10 7.53
N LYS A 180 9.29 2.40 6.38
CA LYS A 180 10.73 2.14 6.20
C LYS A 180 11.60 2.90 7.22
N ALA A 181 11.33 4.17 7.47
CA ALA A 181 12.10 4.96 8.43
C ALA A 181 11.87 4.44 9.85
N ASN A 182 10.67 4.02 10.23
CA ASN A 182 10.37 3.46 11.55
C ASN A 182 10.83 2.00 11.70
N SER A 183 10.87 1.20 10.64
CA SER A 183 11.44 -0.15 10.66
C SER A 183 12.96 -0.16 10.55
N PHE A 184 13.58 0.79 9.84
CA PHE A 184 15.02 1.06 9.94
C PHE A 184 15.39 1.69 11.29
N VAL A 185 14.58 2.60 11.83
CA VAL A 185 14.78 3.11 13.20
C VAL A 185 14.64 1.98 14.22
N TYR A 186 13.71 1.03 14.05
CA TYR A 186 13.62 -0.13 14.95
C TYR A 186 14.75 -1.15 14.78
N ILE A 187 15.32 -1.29 13.58
CA ILE A 187 16.43 -2.23 13.30
C ILE A 187 17.80 -1.60 13.58
N ASP A 188 17.91 -0.26 13.66
CA ASP A 188 19.20 0.45 13.67
C ASP A 188 19.42 1.42 14.85
N ILE A 189 18.50 1.49 15.84
CA ILE A 189 18.75 2.26 17.09
C ILE A 189 19.93 1.69 17.91
N ASN A 190 20.40 0.48 17.63
CA ASN A 190 21.46 -0.15 18.41
C ASN A 190 22.85 -0.12 17.78
N ASN A 191 23.08 0.37 16.54
CA ASN A 191 24.43 0.15 15.99
C ASN A 191 25.09 1.09 14.97
N ASP A 192 24.57 2.22 14.48
CA ASP A 192 25.45 3.09 13.67
C ASP A 192 25.06 4.58 13.55
N ASN A 193 25.97 5.45 13.99
CA ASN A 193 25.85 6.92 14.01
C ASN A 193 26.02 7.60 12.63
N ASN A 194 25.91 6.88 11.51
CA ASN A 194 26.33 7.38 10.20
C ASN A 194 25.19 7.60 9.17
N LEU A 195 23.92 7.46 9.58
CA LEU A 195 22.78 7.58 8.66
C LEU A 195 22.26 9.02 8.45
N LEU A 196 22.60 9.96 9.35
CA LEU A 196 22.13 11.36 9.31
C LEU A 196 22.59 12.13 8.06
N SER A 197 23.71 11.73 7.44
CA SER A 197 24.26 12.39 6.25
C SER A 197 23.56 12.02 4.93
N LYS A 198 22.69 11.00 4.91
CA LYS A 198 22.02 10.52 3.70
C LYS A 198 20.56 10.95 3.56
N ILE A 199 20.01 11.67 4.55
CA ILE A 199 18.60 12.09 4.62
C ILE A 199 18.36 13.45 3.92
N HIS A 200 19.39 14.09 3.36
CA HIS A 200 19.32 15.46 2.84
C HIS A 200 18.58 15.66 1.49
N TRP A 201 17.88 14.64 0.95
CA TRP A 201 17.26 14.70 -0.39
C TRP A 201 15.73 14.78 -0.43
N PHE A 202 15.03 14.92 0.70
CA PHE A 202 13.56 14.95 0.72
C PHE A 202 12.95 16.19 1.40
N THR A 203 13.49 17.36 1.07
CA THR A 203 12.78 18.64 1.26
C THR A 203 12.87 19.40 -0.05
N VAL A 204 11.74 19.54 -0.73
CA VAL A 204 11.32 20.61 -1.66
C VAL A 204 10.27 20.04 -2.61
N ILE A 205 9.04 20.56 -2.45
CA ILE A 205 7.82 20.46 -3.30
C ILE A 205 6.99 19.18 -3.16
#